data_AF-A0A2W5WR96-F1
#
_entry.id   AF-A0A2W5WR96-F1
#
_cell.length_a   1.000
_cell.length_b   1.000
_cell.length_c   1.000
_cell.angle_alpha   90.00
_cell.angle_beta   90.00
_cell.angle_gamma   90.00
#
_symmetry.space_group_name_H-M   'P 1'
#
loop_
_entity.id
_entity.type
_entity.pdbx_description
1 polymer ?
#
loop_
_entity_poly.entity_id
_entity_poly.type
_entity_poly.pdbx_seq_one_letter_code
_entity_poly.pdbx_strand_id
1 'polypeptide(L)'
;MRALPGRCRLARADKLADGGLCAGARRPGDAPRRTPPPHPDALAAYPSHPRSIVRSLSVHNQTFAFESDFVDTLRCIPMAVRLKLDEARIKLTLRQWSQLSTQARRALLDQPCRTPAEIVAYQVELGRHVAEQSDSQLRILPDDQAIPLPPVDAPPEQVVAFAASKAVAPIALEAWGNLSDLQRFALVKLSRDNHDNVNFVPALAEFGLLSPAAAPG
;
A
#
# COMPACT_ATOMS: atom_id res chain seq x y z
N MET A 1 38.77 2.37 52.25
CA MET A 1 38.51 3.70 51.66
C MET A 1 37.19 3.60 50.90
N ARG A 2 36.08 4.12 51.45
CA ARG A 2 35.40 5.38 51.05
C ARG A 2 34.98 5.38 49.56
N ALA A 3 33.77 5.75 49.12
CA ALA A 3 32.51 6.19 49.70
C ALA A 3 31.44 6.18 48.55
N LEU A 4 30.15 6.15 48.89
CA LEU A 4 28.98 6.34 48.01
C LEU A 4 28.84 7.84 47.56
N PRO A 5 27.66 8.31 47.09
CA PRO A 5 27.15 8.40 45.71
C PRO A 5 26.91 9.89 45.29
N GLY A 6 26.39 10.15 44.08
CA GLY A 6 26.05 11.52 43.66
C GLY A 6 24.92 11.61 42.62
N ARG A 7 23.73 12.02 43.07
CA ARG A 7 22.60 12.53 42.25
C ARG A 7 22.84 14.00 41.86
N CYS A 8 22.24 14.46 40.76
CA CYS A 8 21.59 15.79 40.57
C CYS A 8 21.10 15.89 39.10
N ARG A 9 19.78 15.97 38.80
CA ARG A 9 18.80 17.08 38.88
C ARG A 9 18.77 18.01 37.65
N LEU A 10 17.57 18.03 37.04
CA LEU A 10 16.77 19.15 36.47
C LEU A 10 17.42 20.17 35.50
N ALA A 11 16.72 20.40 34.38
CA ALA A 11 16.08 21.70 34.10
C ALA A 11 14.99 21.61 33.01
N ARG A 12 13.83 22.21 33.30
CA ARG A 12 12.73 22.60 32.39
C ARG A 12 13.11 23.88 31.63
N ALA A 13 12.46 24.13 30.49
CA ALA A 13 12.00 25.47 30.11
C ALA A 13 10.84 25.43 29.10
N ASP A 14 9.71 25.96 29.53
CA ASP A 14 8.54 26.38 28.75
C ASP A 14 8.83 27.59 27.84
N LYS A 15 8.10 27.74 26.74
CA LYS A 15 7.46 29.04 26.40
C LYS A 15 6.38 28.97 25.31
N LEU A 16 5.19 29.46 25.67
CA LEU A 16 4.06 29.92 24.86
C LEU A 16 4.33 31.29 24.21
N ALA A 17 3.65 31.57 23.08
CA ALA A 17 2.95 32.81 22.67
C ALA A 17 2.43 32.58 21.23
N ASP A 18 1.14 32.59 20.86
CA ASP A 18 0.00 33.53 21.00
C ASP A 18 0.05 34.78 20.08
N GLY A 19 -1.08 35.01 19.39
CA GLY A 19 -1.49 36.25 18.71
C GLY A 19 -1.04 36.39 17.26
N GLY A 20 -1.87 36.73 16.26
CA GLY A 20 -3.24 37.25 16.25
C GLY A 20 -3.45 38.17 15.04
N LEU A 21 -4.65 38.14 14.48
CA LEU A 21 -5.32 39.14 13.61
C LEU A 21 -4.75 39.45 12.22
N CYS A 22 -5.61 39.37 11.19
CA CYS A 22 -6.28 40.57 10.65
C CYS A 22 -7.36 40.23 9.61
N ALA A 23 -8.48 40.94 9.74
CA ALA A 23 -9.64 40.92 8.86
C ALA A 23 -9.56 42.03 7.80
N GLY A 24 -10.28 41.82 6.70
CA GLY A 24 -10.60 42.84 5.68
C GLY A 24 -10.84 42.15 4.34
N ALA A 25 -11.75 42.53 3.46
CA ALA A 25 -12.87 43.46 3.46
C ALA A 25 -13.63 43.14 2.15
N ARG A 26 -14.96 43.01 2.18
CA ARG A 26 -15.76 42.93 0.94
C ARG A 26 -15.93 44.33 0.36
N ARG A 27 -15.95 44.44 -0.98
CA ARG A 27 -16.69 45.50 -1.68
C ARG A 27 -17.45 44.96 -2.91
N PRO A 28 -18.56 45.62 -3.30
CA PRO A 28 -19.59 45.09 -4.16
C PRO A 28 -19.55 45.68 -5.58
N GLY A 29 -20.22 44.99 -6.51
CA GLY A 29 -20.77 45.59 -7.72
C GLY A 29 -20.02 45.28 -9.01
N ASP A 30 -20.53 44.30 -9.78
CA ASP A 30 -20.89 44.57 -11.16
C ASP A 30 -21.94 43.57 -11.66
N ALA A 31 -22.89 44.07 -12.45
CA ALA A 31 -24.09 43.37 -12.91
C ALA A 31 -23.79 42.50 -14.17
N PRO A 32 -24.74 41.65 -14.63
CA PRO A 32 -24.41 40.40 -15.32
C PRO A 32 -24.05 40.60 -16.79
N ARG A 33 -22.95 39.99 -17.25
CA ARG A 33 -22.69 39.83 -18.69
C ARG A 33 -23.63 38.76 -19.24
N ARG A 34 -24.50 39.18 -20.16
CA ARG A 34 -25.35 38.32 -20.99
C ARG A 34 -24.46 37.43 -21.86
N THR A 35 -24.65 36.12 -21.77
CA THR A 35 -24.08 35.14 -22.69
C THR A 35 -24.90 35.12 -24.00
N PRO A 36 -24.27 35.15 -25.18
CA PRO A 36 -24.97 34.86 -26.43
C PRO A 36 -25.24 33.35 -26.54
N PRO A 37 -26.34 32.92 -27.21
CA PRO A 37 -26.62 31.51 -27.44
C PRO A 37 -25.61 30.91 -28.43
N PRO A 38 -25.22 29.63 -28.28
CA PRO A 38 -24.30 28.98 -29.22
C PRO A 38 -24.96 28.72 -30.57
N HIS A 39 -24.19 28.96 -31.64
CA HIS A 39 -24.53 28.65 -33.03
C HIS A 39 -24.60 27.13 -33.24
N PRO A 40 -25.57 26.59 -33.98
CA PRO A 40 -25.67 25.15 -34.24
C PRO A 40 -24.86 24.80 -35.49
N ASP A 41 -23.52 24.76 -35.38
CA ASP A 41 -22.65 24.13 -36.40
C ASP A 41 -21.21 23.95 -35.89
N ALA A 42 -21.05 23.06 -34.89
CA ALA A 42 -19.75 22.56 -34.47
C ALA A 42 -19.83 21.06 -34.16
N LEU A 43 -20.31 20.29 -35.13
CA LEU A 43 -20.33 18.83 -35.14
C LEU A 43 -19.15 18.29 -35.97
N ALA A 44 -17.92 18.57 -35.55
CA ALA A 44 -16.73 17.86 -36.02
C ALA A 44 -15.51 18.21 -35.16
N ALA A 45 -15.32 17.47 -34.06
CA ALA A 45 -14.04 17.15 -33.40
C ALA A 45 -14.30 16.87 -31.90
N TYR A 46 -14.92 15.73 -31.59
CA TYR A 46 -14.82 15.18 -30.24
C TYR A 46 -13.50 14.42 -30.14
N PRO A 47 -12.59 14.78 -29.22
CA PRO A 47 -11.42 13.96 -28.96
C PRO A 47 -11.89 12.59 -28.45
N SER A 48 -11.37 11.56 -29.12
CA SER A 48 -11.57 10.17 -28.77
C SER A 48 -11.18 9.90 -27.33
N HIS A 49 -12.20 9.51 -26.56
CA HIS A 49 -12.15 8.71 -25.34
C HIS A 49 -11.82 9.45 -24.04
N PRO A 50 -12.78 9.52 -23.10
CA PRO A 50 -12.40 9.63 -21.69
C PRO A 50 -11.69 8.32 -21.31
N ARG A 51 -10.35 8.36 -21.22
CA ARG A 51 -9.59 7.34 -20.49
C ARG A 51 -10.09 7.37 -19.05
N SER A 52 -10.91 6.37 -18.73
CA SER A 52 -11.48 6.02 -17.45
C SER A 52 -10.69 6.57 -16.26
N ILE A 53 -11.18 7.67 -15.70
CA ILE A 53 -10.88 8.10 -14.33
C ILE A 53 -11.75 7.22 -13.42
N VAL A 54 -11.34 5.97 -13.25
CA VAL A 54 -11.78 5.10 -12.15
C VAL A 54 -10.59 4.23 -11.74
N ARG A 55 -9.50 4.86 -11.27
CA ARG A 55 -8.27 4.13 -10.88
C ARG A 55 -7.91 4.24 -9.40
N SER A 56 -8.89 4.49 -8.54
CA SER A 56 -8.68 4.41 -7.11
C SER A 56 -10.02 4.19 -6.44
N LEU A 57 -10.19 3.04 -5.80
CA LEU A 57 -11.03 2.82 -4.60
C LEU A 57 -10.77 1.38 -4.08
N SER A 58 -9.80 1.33 -3.18
CA SER A 58 -9.38 0.23 -2.28
C SER A 58 -9.13 -1.17 -2.85
N VAL A 59 -7.98 -1.33 -3.51
CA VAL A 59 -7.30 -2.65 -3.62
C VAL A 59 -6.58 -3.01 -2.32
N HIS A 60 -6.52 -2.11 -1.32
CA HIS A 60 -5.70 -2.26 -0.11
C HIS A 60 -6.20 -3.28 0.92
N ASN A 61 -7.42 -3.81 0.77
CA ASN A 61 -8.01 -4.82 1.65
C ASN A 61 -8.40 -6.11 0.89
N GLN A 62 -8.02 -6.23 -0.38
CA GLN A 62 -8.32 -7.41 -1.19
C GLN A 62 -7.37 -8.57 -0.85
N THR A 63 -7.93 -9.77 -0.79
CA THR A 63 -7.16 -11.03 -0.85
C THR A 63 -7.27 -11.63 -2.25
N PHE A 64 -6.24 -12.33 -2.69
CA PHE A 64 -6.23 -13.00 -3.98
C PHE A 64 -6.68 -14.45 -3.90
N ALA A 65 -7.15 -15.01 -5.02
CA ALA A 65 -7.56 -16.41 -5.08
C ALA A 65 -6.38 -17.35 -4.84
N PHE A 66 -5.16 -17.02 -5.29
CA PHE A 66 -3.97 -17.82 -4.97
C PHE A 66 -3.61 -17.85 -3.46
N GLU A 67 -4.28 -17.05 -2.63
CA GLU A 67 -4.11 -17.08 -1.16
C GLU A 67 -5.14 -18.00 -0.48
N SER A 68 -6.12 -18.54 -1.22
CA SER A 68 -7.35 -19.16 -0.72
C SER A 68 -7.16 -20.29 0.28
N ASP A 69 -6.07 -21.05 0.18
CA ASP A 69 -5.78 -22.18 1.06
C ASP A 69 -5.67 -21.79 2.55
N PHE A 70 -5.59 -20.49 2.85
CA PHE A 70 -5.48 -19.96 4.20
C PHE A 70 -6.38 -18.75 4.50
N VAL A 71 -7.26 -18.33 3.57
CA VAL A 71 -8.01 -17.06 3.66
C VAL A 71 -9.12 -17.09 4.71
N ASP A 72 -9.80 -18.23 4.89
CA ASP A 72 -10.90 -18.33 5.87
C ASP A 72 -10.42 -18.13 7.31
N THR A 73 -9.19 -18.56 7.60
CA THR A 73 -8.58 -18.44 8.95
C THR A 73 -7.53 -17.35 9.04
N LEU A 74 -7.18 -16.71 7.91
CA LEU A 74 -6.03 -15.81 7.79
C LEU A 74 -4.79 -16.38 8.50
N ARG A 75 -4.52 -17.68 8.34
CA ARG A 75 -3.42 -18.37 9.02
C ARG A 75 -2.06 -17.80 8.58
N CYS A 76 -1.96 -17.45 7.29
CA CYS A 76 -0.85 -16.74 6.70
C CYS A 76 -1.16 -15.23 6.66
N ILE A 77 -0.11 -14.40 6.59
CA ILE A 77 -0.26 -12.95 6.40
C ILE A 77 -0.59 -12.68 4.92
N PRO A 78 -1.79 -12.15 4.58
CA PRO A 78 -2.17 -11.86 3.20
C PRO A 78 -1.30 -10.77 2.56
N MET A 79 -1.23 -10.73 1.23
CA MET A 79 -0.48 -9.71 0.49
C MET A 79 -0.92 -8.30 0.82
N ALA A 80 -2.23 -8.06 0.97
CA ALA A 80 -2.74 -6.76 1.41
C ALA A 80 -2.16 -6.34 2.76
N VAL A 81 -2.14 -7.24 3.75
CA VAL A 81 -1.56 -6.95 5.07
C VAL A 81 -0.05 -6.76 4.98
N ARG A 82 0.66 -7.56 4.17
CA ARG A 82 2.11 -7.39 3.94
C ARG A 82 2.42 -6.03 3.34
N LEU A 83 1.61 -5.55 2.40
CA LEU A 83 1.76 -4.21 1.83
C LEU A 83 1.64 -3.14 2.91
N LYS A 84 0.61 -3.23 3.76
CA LYS A 84 0.43 -2.29 4.88
C LYS A 84 1.56 -2.35 5.90
N LEU A 85 2.13 -3.53 6.14
CA LEU A 85 3.29 -3.69 7.03
C LEU A 85 4.53 -3.01 6.44
N ASP A 86 4.75 -3.12 5.13
CA ASP A 86 5.83 -2.41 4.44
C ASP A 86 5.62 -0.88 4.50
N GLU A 87 4.41 -0.38 4.20
CA GLU A 87 4.04 1.05 4.30
C GLU A 87 4.17 1.59 5.72
N ALA A 88 3.69 0.84 6.71
CA ALA A 88 3.79 1.18 8.12
C ALA A 88 5.17 0.90 8.72
N ARG A 89 6.09 0.33 7.94
CA ARG A 89 7.45 -0.03 8.34
C ARG A 89 7.47 -0.90 9.59
N ILE A 90 6.57 -1.88 9.67
CA ILE A 90 6.46 -2.78 10.81
C ILE A 90 7.02 -4.14 10.45
N LYS A 91 7.96 -4.63 11.25
CA LYS A 91 8.39 -6.03 11.16
C LYS A 91 7.51 -6.90 12.05
N LEU A 92 6.48 -7.51 11.44
CA LEU A 92 5.62 -8.50 12.09
C LEU A 92 6.06 -9.93 11.70
N THR A 93 6.30 -10.78 12.69
CA THR A 93 6.62 -12.20 12.44
C THR A 93 5.35 -13.03 12.23
N LEU A 94 5.46 -14.15 11.49
CA LEU A 94 4.34 -15.09 11.34
C LEU A 94 3.84 -15.64 12.69
N ARG A 95 4.76 -15.84 13.65
CA ARG A 95 4.41 -16.23 15.03
C ARG A 95 3.52 -15.20 15.70
N GLN A 96 3.89 -13.92 15.68
CA GLN A 96 3.07 -12.84 16.24
C GLN A 96 1.71 -12.74 15.53
N TRP A 97 1.69 -12.83 14.20
CA TRP A 97 0.43 -12.86 13.44
C TRP A 97 -0.48 -14.02 13.86
N SER A 98 0.10 -15.22 14.03
CA SER A 98 -0.63 -16.42 14.42
C SER A 98 -1.21 -16.38 15.84
N GLN A 99 -0.73 -15.47 16.69
CA GLN A 99 -1.23 -15.23 18.04
C GLN A 99 -2.41 -14.23 18.05
N LEU A 100 -2.57 -13.42 17.00
CA LEU A 100 -3.71 -12.52 16.89
C LEU A 100 -5.01 -13.31 16.70
N SER A 101 -6.10 -12.82 17.29
CA SER A 101 -7.43 -13.40 17.06
C SER A 101 -7.85 -13.24 15.59
N THR A 102 -8.73 -14.11 15.10
CA THR A 102 -9.27 -14.01 13.73
C THR A 102 -9.94 -12.65 13.49
N GLN A 103 -10.62 -12.11 14.50
CA GLN A 103 -11.24 -10.78 14.44
C GLN A 103 -10.19 -9.67 14.28
N ALA A 104 -9.09 -9.71 15.05
CA ALA A 104 -8.00 -8.75 14.92
C ALA A 104 -7.35 -8.83 13.53
N ARG A 105 -7.10 -10.04 13.01
CA ARG A 105 -6.56 -10.22 11.65
C ARG A 105 -7.47 -9.65 10.58
N ARG A 106 -8.80 -9.81 10.72
CA ARG A 106 -9.78 -9.23 9.79
C ARG A 106 -9.83 -7.71 9.89
N ALA A 107 -9.84 -7.15 11.11
CA ALA A 107 -9.79 -5.70 11.32
C ALA A 107 -8.55 -5.07 10.67
N LEU A 108 -7.37 -5.68 10.83
CA LEU A 108 -6.13 -5.23 10.18
C LEU A 108 -6.20 -5.36 8.65
N LEU A 109 -6.84 -6.41 8.12
CA LEU A 109 -7.08 -6.55 6.69
C LEU A 109 -8.02 -5.46 6.13
N ASP A 110 -9.02 -5.05 6.89
CA ASP A 110 -10.02 -4.07 6.43
C ASP A 110 -9.59 -2.61 6.67
N GLN A 111 -8.71 -2.36 7.65
CA GLN A 111 -8.27 -1.01 8.01
C GLN A 111 -7.44 -0.34 6.89
N PRO A 112 -7.73 0.91 6.50
CA PRO A 112 -6.92 1.64 5.53
C PRO A 112 -5.52 1.95 6.07
N CYS A 113 -4.52 2.02 5.17
CA CYS A 113 -3.12 2.29 5.50
C CYS A 113 -2.39 2.81 4.24
N ARG A 114 -2.70 4.05 3.85
CA ARG A 114 -2.06 4.76 2.72
C ARG A 114 -1.59 6.16 3.11
N THR A 115 -2.42 6.92 3.82
CA THR A 115 -2.04 8.28 4.23
C THR A 115 -1.16 8.24 5.48
N PRO A 116 -0.35 9.28 5.76
CA PRO A 116 0.43 9.34 6.99
C PRO A 116 -0.41 9.14 8.26
N ALA A 117 -1.63 9.70 8.29
CA ALA A 117 -2.57 9.53 9.40
C ALA A 117 -3.06 8.07 9.53
N GLU A 118 -3.38 7.43 8.40
CA GLU A 118 -3.79 6.02 8.38
C GLU A 118 -2.65 5.09 8.80
N ILE A 119 -1.42 5.37 8.37
CA ILE A 119 -0.23 4.60 8.76
C ILE A 119 -0.03 4.64 10.28
N VAL A 120 -0.15 5.83 10.89
CA VAL A 120 -0.06 5.97 12.35
C VAL A 120 -1.19 5.21 13.04
N ALA A 121 -2.43 5.32 12.54
CA ALA A 121 -3.57 4.57 13.09
C ALA A 121 -3.38 3.05 12.99
N TYR A 122 -2.80 2.58 11.89
CA TYR A 122 -2.50 1.16 11.67
C TYR A 122 -1.42 0.64 12.63
N GLN A 123 -0.37 1.43 12.87
CA GLN A 123 0.68 1.12 13.85
C GLN A 123 0.11 1.00 15.27
N VAL A 124 -0.77 1.92 15.66
CA VAL A 124 -1.41 1.91 16.99
C VAL A 124 -2.29 0.67 17.17
N GLU A 125 -3.16 0.37 16.21
CA GLU A 125 -4.09 -0.76 16.33
C GLU A 125 -3.35 -2.10 16.34
N LEU A 126 -2.37 -2.29 15.45
CA LEU A 126 -1.54 -3.49 15.46
C LEU A 126 -0.74 -3.61 16.77
N GLY A 127 -0.24 -2.48 17.30
CA GLY A 127 0.52 -2.45 18.55
C GLY A 127 -0.30 -2.90 19.74
N ARG A 128 -1.55 -2.43 19.83
CA ARG A 128 -2.53 -2.85 20.82
C ARG A 128 -2.77 -4.36 20.77
N HIS A 129 -3.04 -4.89 19.58
CA HIS A 129 -3.27 -6.33 19.39
C HIS A 129 -2.07 -7.20 19.76
N VAL A 130 -0.85 -6.77 19.39
CA VAL A 130 0.37 -7.54 19.69
C VAL A 130 0.70 -7.52 21.18
N ALA A 131 0.46 -6.40 21.88
CA ALA A 131 0.65 -6.28 23.32
C ALA A 131 -0.38 -7.08 24.13
N GLU A 132 -1.62 -7.19 23.65
CA GLU A 132 -2.67 -8.00 24.30
C GLU A 132 -2.40 -9.50 24.22
N GLN A 133 -1.78 -9.97 23.14
CA GLN A 133 -1.63 -11.40 22.84
C GLN A 133 -0.20 -11.92 23.07
N SER A 134 0.79 -11.05 23.18
CA SER A 134 2.17 -11.47 23.42
C SER A 134 2.89 -10.47 24.32
N ASP A 135 3.82 -10.99 25.10
CA ASP A 135 4.73 -10.19 25.93
C ASP A 135 5.85 -9.49 25.10
N SER A 136 5.59 -9.28 23.79
CA SER A 136 6.54 -8.73 22.83
C SER A 136 6.07 -7.41 22.26
N GLN A 137 7.00 -6.50 22.00
CA GLN A 137 6.71 -5.22 21.38
C GLN A 137 6.82 -5.30 19.85
N LEU A 138 6.00 -4.50 19.16
CA LEU A 138 6.18 -4.26 17.73
C LEU A 138 7.51 -3.57 17.47
N ARG A 139 8.18 -4.02 16.42
CA ARG A 139 9.40 -3.38 15.92
C ARG A 139 9.06 -2.52 14.71
N ILE A 140 9.26 -1.22 14.84
CA ILE A 140 9.27 -0.28 13.71
C ILE A 140 10.66 -0.32 13.06
N LEU A 141 10.68 -0.38 11.74
CA LEU A 141 11.88 -0.34 10.92
C LEU A 141 12.29 1.12 10.68
N PRO A 142 13.59 1.43 10.74
CA PRO A 142 14.07 2.77 10.44
C PRO A 142 13.81 3.18 8.98
N ASP A 143 13.81 4.50 8.72
CA ASP A 143 13.37 5.10 7.45
C ASP A 143 14.20 4.59 6.25
N ASP A 144 15.47 4.27 6.46
CA ASP A 144 16.40 3.74 5.47
C ASP A 144 16.08 2.31 5.00
N GLN A 145 15.14 1.63 5.67
CA GLN A 145 14.67 0.29 5.33
C GLN A 145 13.29 0.30 4.66
N ALA A 146 12.79 1.47 4.26
CA ALA A 146 11.57 1.58 3.47
C ALA A 146 11.76 0.90 2.10
N ILE A 147 10.82 0.01 1.75
CA ILE A 147 10.80 -0.65 0.44
C ILE A 147 9.89 0.17 -0.47
N PRO A 148 10.41 0.79 -1.54
CA PRO A 148 9.57 1.55 -2.45
C PRO A 148 8.56 0.64 -3.17
N LEU A 149 7.40 1.21 -3.50
CA LEU A 149 6.44 0.54 -4.36
C LEU A 149 7.09 0.19 -5.70
N PRO A 150 6.74 -0.96 -6.30
CA PRO A 150 7.33 -1.34 -7.59
C PRO A 150 6.93 -0.35 -8.69
N PRO A 151 7.86 -0.01 -9.61
CA PRO A 151 7.62 0.96 -10.67
C PRO A 151 6.53 0.48 -11.64
N VAL A 152 5.84 1.44 -12.26
CA VAL A 152 4.78 1.18 -13.25
C VAL A 152 5.37 0.93 -14.63
N ASP A 153 6.53 1.52 -14.94
CA ASP A 153 7.07 1.57 -16.30
C ASP A 153 7.72 0.26 -16.75
N ALA A 154 8.20 -0.56 -15.80
CA ALA A 154 8.79 -1.87 -16.09
C ALA A 154 8.74 -2.80 -14.88
N PRO A 155 8.59 -4.13 -15.09
CA PRO A 155 8.77 -5.12 -14.03
C PRO A 155 10.22 -5.11 -13.53
N PRO A 156 10.46 -5.18 -12.21
CA PRO A 156 11.80 -5.36 -11.67
C PRO A 156 12.46 -6.62 -12.23
N GLU A 157 13.78 -6.57 -12.44
CA GLU A 157 14.57 -7.68 -13.00
C GLU A 157 14.34 -9.01 -12.25
N GLN A 158 14.20 -8.95 -10.92
CA GLN A 158 13.89 -10.14 -10.11
C GLN A 158 12.58 -10.84 -10.52
N VAL A 159 11.55 -10.09 -10.92
CA VAL A 159 10.26 -10.66 -11.33
C VAL A 159 10.40 -11.29 -12.70
N VAL A 160 11.12 -10.62 -13.61
CA VAL A 160 11.40 -11.12 -14.97
C VAL A 160 12.22 -12.41 -14.92
N ALA A 161 13.31 -12.42 -14.15
CA ALA A 161 14.19 -13.57 -13.99
C ALA A 161 13.44 -14.77 -13.37
N PHE A 162 12.58 -14.52 -12.37
CA PHE A 162 11.79 -15.58 -11.76
C PHE A 162 10.68 -16.11 -12.67
N ALA A 163 10.04 -15.25 -13.47
CA ALA A 163 9.10 -15.68 -14.50
C ALA A 163 9.77 -16.58 -15.55
N ALA A 164 10.97 -16.19 -16.02
CA ALA A 164 11.75 -16.99 -16.95
C ALA A 164 12.14 -18.36 -16.36
N SER A 165 12.53 -18.42 -15.08
CA SER A 165 12.86 -19.68 -14.41
C SER A 165 11.65 -20.62 -14.24
N LYS A 166 10.42 -20.10 -14.36
CA LYS A 166 9.16 -20.85 -14.39
C LYS A 166 8.66 -21.13 -15.81
N ALA A 167 9.49 -20.92 -16.82
CA ALA A 167 9.15 -21.07 -18.24
C ALA A 167 7.91 -20.24 -18.67
N VAL A 168 7.70 -19.10 -18.02
CA VAL A 168 6.65 -18.15 -18.39
C VAL A 168 7.17 -17.23 -19.50
N ALA A 169 6.31 -16.91 -20.46
CA ALA A 169 6.61 -15.93 -21.50
C ALA A 169 6.95 -14.56 -20.91
N PRO A 170 7.76 -13.72 -21.60
CA PRO A 170 8.09 -12.38 -21.12
C PRO A 170 6.84 -11.55 -20.79
N ILE A 171 6.84 -10.91 -19.62
CA ILE A 171 5.74 -10.04 -19.19
C ILE A 171 5.76 -8.76 -20.03
N ALA A 172 4.70 -8.52 -20.80
CA ALA A 172 4.56 -7.30 -21.59
C ALA A 172 4.50 -6.05 -20.69
N LEU A 173 5.21 -4.99 -21.08
CA LEU A 173 5.26 -3.72 -20.34
C LEU A 173 3.87 -3.11 -20.13
N GLU A 174 3.02 -3.18 -21.15
CA GLU A 174 1.63 -2.69 -21.10
C GLU A 174 0.80 -3.45 -20.07
N ALA A 175 0.93 -4.79 -20.03
CA ALA A 175 0.24 -5.63 -19.07
C ALA A 175 0.72 -5.32 -17.63
N TRP A 176 2.02 -5.14 -17.44
CA TRP A 176 2.60 -4.73 -16.16
C TRP A 176 2.09 -3.34 -15.70
N GLY A 177 2.07 -2.36 -16.60
CA GLY A 177 1.61 -1.01 -16.31
C GLY A 177 0.12 -0.93 -15.94
N ASN A 178 -0.67 -1.91 -16.38
CA ASN A 178 -2.09 -2.01 -16.06
C ASN A 178 -2.38 -2.57 -14.67
N LEU A 179 -1.42 -3.27 -14.04
CA LEU A 179 -1.59 -3.82 -12.69
C LEU A 179 -1.86 -2.73 -11.64
N SER A 180 -2.50 -3.12 -10.55
CA SER A 180 -2.58 -2.33 -9.31
C SER A 180 -1.28 -2.38 -8.51
N ASP A 181 -1.12 -1.47 -7.55
CA ASP A 181 0.02 -1.46 -6.63
C ASP A 181 0.14 -2.79 -5.87
N LEU A 182 -0.99 -3.33 -5.39
CA LEU A 182 -1.01 -4.60 -4.67
C LEU A 182 -0.59 -5.78 -5.54
N GLN A 183 -1.01 -5.83 -6.80
CA GLN A 183 -0.62 -6.89 -7.73
C GLN A 183 0.88 -6.85 -8.05
N ARG A 184 1.42 -5.65 -8.36
CA ARG A 184 2.87 -5.48 -8.55
C ARG A 184 3.65 -5.88 -7.30
N PHE A 185 3.19 -5.42 -6.14
CA PHE A 185 3.78 -5.76 -4.85
C PHE A 185 3.78 -7.26 -4.61
N ALA A 186 2.67 -7.95 -4.87
CA ALA A 186 2.56 -9.40 -4.72
C ALA A 186 3.60 -10.12 -5.59
N LEU A 187 3.72 -9.79 -6.88
CA LEU A 187 4.70 -10.41 -7.77
C LEU A 187 6.13 -10.21 -7.29
N VAL A 188 6.47 -9.00 -6.83
CA VAL A 188 7.79 -8.71 -6.24
C VAL A 188 8.03 -9.52 -4.98
N LYS A 189 7.04 -9.67 -4.10
CA LYS A 189 7.19 -10.47 -2.86
C LYS A 189 7.32 -11.95 -3.15
N LEU A 190 6.56 -12.47 -4.11
CA LEU A 190 6.56 -13.89 -4.48
C LEU A 190 7.85 -14.31 -5.20
N SER A 191 8.62 -13.37 -5.75
CA SER A 191 9.87 -13.64 -6.49
C SER A 191 11.17 -13.39 -5.71
N ARG A 192 11.10 -13.02 -4.42
CA ARG A 192 12.29 -12.63 -3.61
C ARG A 192 13.06 -13.79 -3.03
N ASP A 193 12.35 -14.81 -2.59
CA ASP A 193 12.96 -15.94 -1.91
C ASP A 193 13.28 -16.96 -3.00
N ASN A 194 14.55 -17.30 -3.19
CA ASN A 194 15.09 -18.24 -4.19
C ASN A 194 14.56 -19.70 -4.02
N HIS A 195 13.43 -19.87 -3.33
CA HIS A 195 12.66 -21.07 -3.14
C HIS A 195 11.53 -21.11 -4.18
N ASP A 196 11.06 -22.32 -4.50
CA ASP A 196 9.91 -22.48 -5.36
C ASP A 196 8.65 -21.92 -4.69
N ASN A 197 8.23 -20.73 -5.09
CA ASN A 197 6.98 -20.14 -4.61
C ASN A 197 5.83 -20.62 -5.49
N VAL A 198 5.11 -21.62 -4.97
CA VAL A 198 3.97 -22.25 -5.63
C VAL A 198 2.85 -21.27 -6.00
N ASN A 199 2.78 -20.09 -5.35
CA ASN A 199 1.76 -19.07 -5.62
C ASN A 199 2.14 -18.11 -6.74
N PHE A 200 3.39 -18.11 -7.23
CA PHE A 200 3.82 -17.16 -8.25
C PHE A 200 3.13 -17.36 -9.60
N VAL A 201 3.10 -18.59 -10.13
CA VAL A 201 2.42 -18.88 -11.40
C VAL A 201 0.90 -18.70 -11.29
N PRO A 202 0.21 -19.15 -10.22
CA PRO A 202 -1.18 -18.80 -9.97
C PRO A 202 -1.44 -17.30 -9.94
N ALA A 203 -0.56 -16.51 -9.31
CA ALA A 203 -0.69 -15.05 -9.30
C ALA A 203 -0.59 -14.44 -10.71
N LEU A 204 0.37 -14.90 -11.53
CA LEU A 204 0.47 -14.46 -12.93
C LEU A 204 -0.79 -14.80 -13.74
N ALA A 205 -1.38 -15.97 -13.50
CA ALA A 205 -2.64 -16.38 -14.14
C ALA A 205 -3.79 -15.48 -13.72
N GLU A 206 -3.96 -15.28 -12.41
CA GLU A 206 -5.01 -14.44 -11.82
C GLU A 206 -4.90 -12.97 -12.28
N PHE A 207 -3.68 -12.48 -12.53
CA PHE A 207 -3.44 -11.11 -12.99
C PHE A 207 -3.49 -10.96 -14.51
N GLY A 208 -3.78 -12.03 -15.25
CA GLY A 208 -3.88 -11.99 -16.71
C GLY A 208 -2.54 -11.77 -17.41
N LEU A 209 -1.43 -12.18 -16.79
CA LEU A 209 -0.07 -12.00 -17.31
C LEU A 209 0.47 -13.23 -18.05
N LEU A 210 -0.24 -14.37 -17.99
CA LEU A 210 0.09 -15.53 -18.81
C LEU A 210 -0.43 -15.27 -20.22
N SER A 211 0.49 -15.10 -21.17
CA SER A 211 0.10 -15.14 -22.59
C SER A 211 -0.42 -16.53 -22.93
N PRO A 212 -1.44 -16.65 -23.80
CA PRO A 212 -1.73 -17.93 -24.41
C PRO A 212 -0.47 -18.38 -25.14
N ALA A 213 -0.05 -19.64 -24.90
CA ALA A 213 1.05 -20.23 -25.66
C ALA A 213 0.75 -20.01 -27.15
N ALA A 214 1.71 -19.44 -27.89
CA ALA A 214 1.59 -19.33 -29.32
C ALA A 214 1.28 -20.75 -29.86
N ALA A 215 0.13 -20.90 -30.52
CA ALA A 215 -0.22 -22.17 -31.14
C ALA A 215 0.94 -22.59 -32.06
N PRO A 216 1.36 -23.86 -32.07
CA PRO A 216 2.32 -24.31 -33.06
C PRO A 216 1.68 -24.09 -34.44
N GLY A 217 2.30 -23.20 -35.23
CA GLY A 217 1.96 -22.98 -36.63
C GLY A 217 2.42 -24.11 -37.52
#